data_AF-A0A314UU28-F1
#
_entry.id   AF-A0A314UU28-F1
#
_cell.length_a   1.000
_cell.length_b   1.000
_cell.length_c   1.000
_cell.angle_alpha   90.00
_cell.angle_beta   90.00
_cell.angle_gamma   90.00
#
_symmetry.space_group_name_H-M   'P 1'
#
loop_
_entity.id
_entity.type
_entity.pdbx_description
1 polymer ?
#
loop_
_entity_poly.entity_id
_entity_poly.type
_entity_poly.pdbx_seq_one_letter_code
_entity_poly.pdbx_strand_id
1 'polypeptide(L)'
;MEQLRSAVEEHMDQMADLVQKLSAELRSGLKPALDNFLGFFHAINWKEPWLMGLIGGHFVLLIVAITSRKNLNFQMFLFLLALAGVYLAERLNSLLGENWKSFSTQNYFDPNGVFLSSVWSGPLLSIAIIILINTLFSLCRLIVRWKRAELRHRARLSQNKQD
;
A
#
# COMPACT_ATOMS: atom_id res chain seq x y z
N MET A 1 10.52 -44.92 -16.97
CA MET A 1 10.09 -43.59 -17.45
C MET A 1 8.60 -43.34 -17.15
N GLU A 2 7.71 -44.30 -17.42
CA GLU A 2 6.26 -44.17 -17.14
C GLU A 2 5.91 -44.10 -15.65
N GLN A 3 6.52 -44.94 -14.80
CA GLN A 3 6.30 -44.90 -13.34
C GLN A 3 6.72 -43.56 -12.68
N LEU A 4 7.79 -42.94 -13.19
CA LEU A 4 8.21 -41.62 -12.73
C LEU A 4 7.24 -40.52 -13.17
N ARG A 5 6.67 -40.63 -14.38
CA ARG A 5 5.64 -39.70 -14.85
C ARG A 5 4.35 -39.85 -14.05
N SER A 6 3.91 -41.08 -13.77
CA SER A 6 2.69 -41.30 -12.99
C SER A 6 2.83 -40.82 -11.55
N ALA A 7 3.99 -41.04 -10.90
CA ALA A 7 4.26 -40.52 -9.56
C ALA A 7 4.30 -38.98 -9.51
N VAL A 8 4.77 -38.33 -10.58
CA VAL A 8 4.75 -36.86 -10.71
C VAL A 8 3.34 -36.33 -10.95
N GLU A 9 2.54 -36.99 -11.79
CA GLU A 9 1.13 -36.62 -12.00
C GLU A 9 0.31 -36.77 -10.71
N GLU A 10 0.49 -37.86 -9.97
CA GLU A 10 -0.21 -38.10 -8.71
C GLU A 10 0.14 -37.05 -7.65
N HIS A 11 1.42 -36.66 -7.55
CA HIS A 11 1.84 -35.59 -6.66
C HIS A 11 1.31 -34.21 -7.11
N MET A 12 1.21 -33.97 -8.43
CA MET A 12 0.65 -32.75 -8.98
C MET A 12 -0.84 -32.62 -8.67
N ASP A 13 -1.60 -33.71 -8.76
CA ASP A 13 -3.03 -33.76 -8.40
C ASP A 13 -3.25 -33.53 -6.90
N GLN A 14 -2.40 -34.10 -6.04
CA GLN A 14 -2.44 -33.83 -4.60
C GLN A 14 -2.17 -32.35 -4.28
N MET A 15 -1.18 -31.73 -4.94
CA MET A 15 -0.90 -30.30 -4.78
C MET A 15 -2.07 -29.44 -5.28
N ALA A 16 -2.71 -29.83 -6.39
CA ALA A 16 -3.87 -29.14 -6.92
C ALA A 16 -5.06 -29.18 -5.94
N ASP A 17 -5.36 -30.34 -5.34
CA ASP A 17 -6.43 -30.47 -4.34
C ASP A 17 -6.16 -29.63 -3.08
N LEU A 18 -4.91 -29.58 -2.60
CA LEU A 18 -4.52 -28.72 -1.47
C LEU A 18 -4.67 -27.24 -1.79
N VAL A 19 -4.19 -26.80 -2.96
CA VAL A 19 -4.36 -25.41 -3.41
C VAL A 19 -5.84 -25.08 -3.56
N GLN A 20 -6.64 -25.99 -4.11
CA GLN A 20 -8.06 -25.78 -4.31
C GLN A 20 -8.81 -25.71 -2.98
N LYS A 21 -8.52 -26.60 -2.02
CA LYS A 21 -9.08 -26.55 -0.66
C LYS A 21 -8.68 -25.27 0.07
N LEU A 22 -7.41 -24.88 0.05
CA LEU A 22 -6.96 -23.62 0.65
C LEU A 22 -7.64 -22.42 -0.01
N SER A 23 -7.76 -22.41 -1.34
CA SER A 23 -8.45 -21.32 -2.05
C SER A 23 -9.94 -21.26 -1.69
N ALA A 24 -10.58 -22.41 -1.50
CA ALA A 24 -11.99 -22.52 -1.15
C ALA A 24 -12.24 -22.06 0.29
N GLU A 25 -11.39 -22.44 1.24
CA GLU A 25 -11.46 -21.97 2.63
C GLU A 25 -11.14 -20.49 2.76
N LEU A 26 -10.12 -20.01 2.05
CA LEU A 26 -9.79 -18.58 2.03
C LEU A 26 -10.96 -17.78 1.45
N ARG A 27 -11.56 -18.24 0.36
CA ARG A 27 -12.72 -17.59 -0.27
C ARG A 27 -13.95 -17.65 0.61
N SER A 28 -14.24 -18.78 1.26
CA SER A 28 -15.41 -18.93 2.12
C SER A 28 -15.29 -18.08 3.39
N GLY A 29 -14.08 -17.96 3.96
CA GLY A 29 -13.81 -17.08 5.10
C GLY A 29 -13.82 -15.59 4.75
N LEU A 30 -13.32 -15.20 3.56
CA LEU A 30 -13.33 -13.80 3.12
C LEU A 30 -14.70 -13.31 2.64
N LYS A 31 -15.53 -14.17 2.05
CA LYS A 31 -16.80 -13.76 1.42
C LYS A 31 -17.70 -12.94 2.36
N PRO A 32 -17.99 -13.40 3.60
CA PRO A 32 -18.87 -12.66 4.51
C PRO A 32 -18.27 -11.32 4.94
N ALA A 33 -16.95 -11.26 5.16
CA ALA A 33 -16.27 -10.03 5.51
C ALA A 33 -16.35 -9.03 4.35
N LEU A 34 -16.05 -9.48 3.12
CA LEU A 34 -16.16 -8.67 1.92
C LEU A 34 -17.59 -8.18 1.68
N ASP A 35 -18.59 -9.03 1.85
CA ASP A 35 -20.00 -8.66 1.69
C ASP A 35 -20.42 -7.59 2.71
N ASN A 36 -19.96 -7.70 3.97
CA ASN A 36 -20.18 -6.67 4.99
C ASN A 36 -19.47 -5.35 4.65
N PHE A 37 -18.22 -5.40 4.19
CA PHE A 37 -17.49 -4.21 3.73
C PHE A 37 -18.17 -3.57 2.51
N LEU A 38 -18.65 -4.38 1.56
CA LEU A 38 -19.38 -3.87 0.39
C LEU A 38 -20.70 -3.22 0.79
N GLY A 39 -21.43 -3.83 1.73
CA GLY A 39 -22.65 -3.26 2.30
C GLY A 39 -22.40 -1.92 2.97
N PHE A 40 -21.32 -1.80 3.74
CA PHE A 40 -20.87 -0.53 4.33
C PHE A 40 -20.54 0.51 3.24
N PHE A 41 -19.79 0.13 2.21
CA PHE A 41 -19.48 1.02 1.07
C PHE A 41 -20.73 1.45 0.31
N HIS A 42 -21.73 0.58 0.16
CA HIS A 42 -22.97 0.92 -0.53
C HIS A 42 -23.85 1.87 0.29
N ALA A 43 -23.82 1.76 1.62
CA ALA A 43 -24.54 2.65 2.52
C ALA A 43 -23.93 4.07 2.58
N ILE A 44 -22.68 4.23 2.15
CA ILE A 44 -22.03 5.54 2.06
C ILE A 44 -22.62 6.32 0.88
N ASN A 45 -23.08 7.55 1.14
CA ASN A 45 -23.56 8.42 0.08
C ASN A 45 -22.39 9.10 -0.65
N TRP A 46 -21.88 8.44 -1.69
CA TRP A 46 -20.79 8.93 -2.54
C TRP A 46 -21.10 10.24 -3.29
N LYS A 47 -22.35 10.72 -3.24
CA LYS A 47 -22.74 11.98 -3.87
C LYS A 47 -22.38 13.22 -3.05
N GLU A 48 -21.85 13.06 -1.83
CA GLU A 48 -21.46 14.20 -1.03
C GLU A 48 -20.23 14.94 -1.61
N PRO A 49 -20.28 16.27 -1.80
CA PRO A 49 -19.21 17.03 -2.45
C PRO A 49 -17.85 16.90 -1.78
N TRP A 50 -17.80 16.87 -0.45
CA TRP A 50 -16.55 16.75 0.30
C TRP A 50 -15.90 15.37 0.10
N LEU A 51 -16.71 14.32 -0.01
CA LEU A 51 -16.23 12.95 -0.24
C LEU A 51 -15.69 12.78 -1.67
N MET A 52 -16.36 13.38 -2.66
CA MET A 52 -15.82 13.44 -4.03
C MET A 52 -14.50 14.22 -4.08
N GLY A 53 -14.43 15.36 -3.40
CA GLY A 53 -13.21 16.15 -3.29
C GLY A 53 -12.08 15.35 -2.64
N LEU A 54 -12.40 14.56 -1.62
CA LEU A 54 -11.45 13.67 -0.96
C LEU A 54 -10.92 12.60 -1.92
N ILE A 55 -11.80 11.88 -2.62
CA ILE A 55 -11.41 10.86 -3.61
C ILE A 55 -10.56 11.50 -4.72
N GLY A 56 -10.98 12.66 -5.24
CA GLY A 56 -10.21 13.43 -6.22
C GLY A 56 -8.82 13.80 -5.71
N GLY A 57 -8.71 14.23 -4.45
CA GLY A 57 -7.43 14.51 -3.78
C GLY A 57 -6.51 13.28 -3.74
N HIS A 58 -7.04 12.09 -3.47
CA HIS A 58 -6.28 10.85 -3.52
C HIS A 58 -5.80 10.50 -4.93
N PHE A 59 -6.64 10.69 -5.95
CA PHE A 59 -6.23 10.50 -7.35
C PHE A 59 -5.11 11.46 -7.74
N VAL A 60 -5.21 12.73 -7.36
CA VAL A 60 -4.14 13.72 -7.58
C VAL A 60 -2.87 13.31 -6.84
N LEU A 61 -2.97 12.89 -5.58
CA LEU A 61 -1.82 12.42 -4.80
C LEU A 61 -1.17 11.19 -5.45
N LEU A 62 -1.95 10.26 -5.99
CA LEU A 62 -1.45 9.10 -6.73
C LEU A 62 -0.72 9.53 -8.01
N ILE A 63 -1.28 10.46 -8.79
CA ILE A 63 -0.62 11.01 -9.98
C ILE A 63 0.72 11.64 -9.59
N VAL A 64 0.73 12.48 -8.56
CA VAL A 64 1.93 13.14 -8.03
C VAL A 64 2.98 12.10 -7.58
N ALA A 65 2.56 11.03 -6.89
CA ALA A 65 3.43 9.96 -6.46
C ALA A 65 4.08 9.22 -7.66
N ILE A 66 3.32 8.97 -8.72
CA ILE A 66 3.78 8.33 -9.95
C ILE A 66 4.73 9.25 -10.73
N THR A 67 4.37 10.53 -10.91
CA THR A 67 5.21 11.49 -11.65
C THR A 67 6.50 11.80 -10.92
N SER A 68 6.48 11.83 -9.59
CA SER A 68 7.66 12.11 -8.77
C SER A 68 8.65 10.93 -8.64
N ARG A 69 8.42 9.79 -9.30
CA ARG A 69 9.30 8.60 -9.23
C ARG A 69 10.79 8.85 -9.55
N LYS A 70 11.12 9.97 -10.20
CA LYS A 70 12.50 10.37 -10.50
C LYS A 70 13.21 11.04 -9.32
N ASN A 71 12.46 11.65 -8.41
CA ASN A 71 12.98 12.47 -7.31
C ASN A 71 12.82 11.73 -5.98
N LEU A 72 13.88 11.05 -5.53
CA LEU A 72 13.85 10.25 -4.30
C LEU A 72 13.52 11.07 -3.06
N ASN A 73 14.10 12.26 -2.93
CA ASN A 73 13.86 13.13 -1.76
C ASN A 73 12.38 13.54 -1.67
N PHE A 74 11.76 13.85 -2.80
CA PHE A 74 10.34 14.20 -2.83
C PHE A 74 9.45 12.98 -2.55
N GLN A 75 9.79 11.81 -3.08
CA GLN A 75 9.09 10.58 -2.72
C GLN A 75 9.17 10.25 -1.24
N MET A 76 10.34 10.45 -0.61
CA MET A 76 10.48 10.29 0.85
C MET A 76 9.59 11.27 1.62
N PHE A 77 9.53 12.53 1.18
CA PHE A 77 8.62 13.51 1.78
C PHE A 77 7.15 13.10 1.63
N LEU A 78 6.71 12.70 0.43
CA LEU A 78 5.34 12.21 0.21
C LEU A 78 5.03 10.98 1.05
N PHE A 79 5.99 10.07 1.20
CA PHE A 79 5.83 8.87 2.01
C PHE A 79 5.61 9.22 3.49
N LEU A 80 6.46 10.09 4.05
CA LEU A 80 6.31 10.57 5.42
C LEU A 80 4.99 11.34 5.61
N LEU A 81 4.59 12.15 4.62
CA LEU A 81 3.31 12.87 4.65
C LEU A 81 2.12 11.90 4.65
N ALA A 82 2.17 10.85 3.84
CA ALA A 82 1.13 9.81 3.82
C ALA A 82 1.05 9.08 5.17
N LEU A 83 2.19 8.68 5.75
CA LEU A 83 2.21 8.05 7.08
C LEU A 83 1.70 8.98 8.18
N ALA A 84 2.08 10.26 8.15
CA ALA A 84 1.56 11.26 9.07
C ALA A 84 0.04 11.44 8.91
N GLY A 85 -0.47 11.44 7.68
CA GLY A 85 -1.90 11.48 7.39
C GLY A 85 -2.65 10.28 7.97
N VAL A 86 -2.09 9.07 7.86
CA VAL A 86 -2.67 7.86 8.46
C VAL A 86 -2.64 7.92 9.98
N TYR A 87 -1.53 8.38 10.57
CA TYR A 87 -1.40 8.55 12.02
C TYR A 87 -2.42 9.55 12.58
N LEU A 88 -2.67 10.64 11.86
CA LEU A 88 -3.66 11.65 12.23
C LEU A 88 -5.10 11.21 11.99
N ALA A 89 -5.35 10.07 11.33
CA ALA A 89 -6.70 9.63 11.00
C ALA A 89 -7.59 9.55 12.25
N GLU A 90 -7.14 8.93 13.33
CA GLU A 90 -7.96 8.82 14.55
C GLU A 90 -8.38 10.18 15.11
N ARG A 91 -7.46 11.16 15.13
CA ARG A 91 -7.74 12.53 15.58
C ARG A 91 -8.71 13.23 14.64
N LEU A 92 -8.51 13.08 13.32
CA LEU A 92 -9.41 13.63 12.32
C LEU A 92 -10.81 13.02 12.45
N ASN A 93 -10.91 11.72 12.72
CA ASN A 93 -12.18 11.03 12.90
C ASN A 93 -12.99 11.62 14.05
N SER A 94 -12.35 11.86 15.21
CA SER A 94 -13.01 12.50 16.36
C SER A 94 -13.43 13.93 16.04
N LEU A 95 -12.52 14.74 15.46
CA LEU A 95 -12.80 16.15 15.16
C LEU A 95 -13.90 16.34 14.12
N LEU A 96 -13.86 15.55 13.05
CA LEU A 96 -14.87 15.56 11.99
C LEU A 96 -16.19 14.95 12.49
N GLY A 97 -16.12 13.96 13.38
CA GLY A 97 -17.28 13.37 14.07
C GLY A 97 -17.96 14.28 15.07
N GLU A 98 -17.30 15.33 15.57
CA GLU A 98 -17.95 16.38 16.37
C GLU A 98 -18.58 17.47 15.48
N ASN A 99 -17.98 17.74 14.31
CA ASN A 99 -18.36 18.83 13.42
C ASN A 99 -19.13 18.40 12.16
N TRP A 100 -19.54 17.13 12.07
CA TRP A 100 -20.13 16.54 10.86
C TRP A 100 -21.30 17.35 10.29
N LYS A 101 -22.14 17.92 11.16
CA LYS A 101 -23.31 18.75 10.76
C LYS A 101 -22.97 19.96 9.89
N SER A 102 -21.73 20.41 9.91
CA SER A 102 -21.26 21.57 9.13
C SER A 102 -21.04 21.22 7.65
N PHE A 103 -20.72 19.96 7.33
CA PHE A 103 -20.26 19.58 5.99
C PHE A 103 -20.88 18.29 5.43
N SER A 104 -21.47 17.43 6.27
CA SER A 104 -22.09 16.17 5.85
C SER A 104 -23.57 16.13 6.24
N THR A 105 -24.34 15.38 5.45
CA THR A 105 -25.78 15.20 5.67
C THR A 105 -26.05 14.20 6.80
N GLN A 106 -25.11 13.26 6.99
CA GLN A 106 -25.18 12.20 7.98
C GLN A 106 -23.83 12.03 8.68
N ASN A 107 -23.85 11.50 9.90
CA ASN A 107 -22.61 11.20 10.62
C ASN A 107 -22.00 9.90 10.09
N TYR A 108 -20.86 10.00 9.41
CA TYR A 108 -20.08 8.86 8.94
C TYR A 108 -18.98 8.43 9.92
N PHE A 109 -18.72 9.23 10.96
CA PHE A 109 -17.57 9.03 11.83
C PHE A 109 -17.96 8.14 13.01
N ASP A 110 -17.35 6.96 13.05
CA ASP A 110 -17.58 5.96 14.09
C ASP A 110 -16.50 6.04 15.19
N PRO A 111 -16.79 5.67 16.45
CA PRO A 111 -15.77 5.59 17.50
C PRO A 111 -14.61 4.63 17.16
N ASN A 112 -14.90 3.59 16.39
CA ASN A 112 -13.92 2.61 15.91
C ASN A 112 -13.12 3.11 14.68
N GLY A 113 -13.48 4.26 14.10
CA GLY A 113 -12.76 4.86 12.97
C GLY A 113 -12.81 4.06 11.67
N VAL A 114 -13.76 3.12 11.50
CA VAL A 114 -13.81 2.20 10.35
C VAL A 114 -14.02 2.96 9.04
N PHE A 115 -14.94 3.94 9.04
CA PHE A 115 -15.18 4.80 7.89
C PHE A 115 -13.91 5.53 7.44
N LEU A 116 -13.31 6.28 8.36
CA LEU A 116 -12.15 7.09 8.03
C LEU A 116 -10.96 6.19 7.67
N SER A 117 -10.74 5.08 8.38
CA SER A 117 -9.71 4.11 8.01
C SER A 117 -9.88 3.58 6.58
N SER A 118 -11.10 3.27 6.18
CA SER A 118 -11.39 2.74 4.83
C SER A 118 -11.22 3.79 3.73
N VAL A 119 -11.73 5.01 3.95
CA VAL A 119 -11.80 6.05 2.91
C VAL A 119 -10.53 6.93 2.87
N TRP A 120 -9.89 7.15 4.03
CA TRP A 120 -8.67 7.95 4.17
C TRP A 120 -7.43 7.06 4.21
N SER A 121 -7.33 6.17 5.21
CA SER A 121 -6.10 5.42 5.45
C SER A 121 -5.85 4.36 4.36
N GLY A 122 -6.88 3.69 3.85
CA GLY A 122 -6.76 2.65 2.83
C GLY A 122 -6.07 3.14 1.54
N PRO A 123 -6.60 4.18 0.87
CA PRO A 123 -5.95 4.78 -0.29
C PRO A 123 -4.57 5.38 0.01
N LEU A 124 -4.40 6.07 1.15
CA LEU A 124 -3.08 6.60 1.55
C LEU A 124 -2.03 5.50 1.70
N LEU A 125 -2.37 4.39 2.36
CA LEU A 125 -1.48 3.25 2.55
C LEU A 125 -1.14 2.59 1.22
N SER A 126 -2.12 2.46 0.33
CA SER A 126 -1.89 1.93 -1.02
C SER A 126 -0.90 2.80 -1.81
N ILE A 127 -1.05 4.13 -1.75
CA ILE A 127 -0.09 5.08 -2.34
C ILE A 127 1.28 4.96 -1.65
N ALA A 128 1.31 4.85 -0.32
CA ALA A 128 2.55 4.70 0.44
C ALA A 128 3.30 3.40 0.07
N ILE A 129 2.60 2.29 -0.18
CA ILE A 129 3.18 1.03 -0.65
C ILE A 129 3.80 1.22 -2.04
N ILE A 130 3.10 1.88 -2.97
CA ILE A 130 3.63 2.17 -4.32
C ILE A 130 4.90 3.02 -4.21
N ILE A 131 4.91 4.04 -3.36
CA ILE A 131 6.09 4.87 -3.12
C ILE A 131 7.22 4.02 -2.51
N LEU A 132 6.93 3.20 -1.50
CA LEU A 132 7.89 2.34 -0.82
C LEU A 132 8.58 1.37 -1.77
N ILE A 133 7.82 0.73 -2.68
CA ILE A 133 8.39 -0.16 -3.68
C ILE A 133 9.36 0.61 -4.59
N ASN A 134 8.95 1.79 -5.08
CA ASN A 134 9.79 2.62 -5.95
C ASN A 134 11.05 3.14 -5.25
N THR A 135 10.94 3.55 -3.98
CA THR A 135 12.08 4.02 -3.19
C THR A 135 13.02 2.87 -2.87
N LEU A 136 12.52 1.68 -2.53
CA LEU A 136 13.34 0.49 -2.27
C LEU A 136 14.21 0.13 -3.48
N PHE A 137 13.63 0.03 -4.68
CA PHE A 137 14.39 -0.24 -5.90
C PHE A 137 15.46 0.82 -6.17
N SER A 138 15.15 2.08 -5.89
CA SER A 138 16.07 3.20 -6.13
C SER A 138 17.18 3.26 -5.08
N LEU A 139 16.88 2.94 -3.82
CA LEU A 139 17.85 2.79 -2.75
C LEU A 139 18.81 1.62 -3.02
N CYS A 140 18.30 0.46 -3.45
CA CYS A 140 19.16 -0.67 -3.87
C CYS A 140 20.15 -0.24 -4.96
N ARG A 141 19.68 0.46 -6.00
CA ARG A 141 20.56 0.99 -7.06
C ARG A 141 21.58 2.00 -6.52
N LEU A 142 21.18 2.88 -5.60
CA LEU A 142 22.06 3.86 -4.98
C LEU A 142 23.14 3.19 -4.13
N ILE A 143 22.76 2.22 -3.29
CA ILE A 143 23.69 1.45 -2.44
C ILE A 143 24.70 0.70 -3.30
N VAL A 144 24.28 0.05 -4.39
CA VAL A 144 25.19 -0.65 -5.30
C VAL A 144 26.16 0.35 -5.96
N ARG A 145 25.68 1.50 -6.41
CA ARG A 145 26.55 2.55 -7.00
C ARG A 145 27.52 3.11 -5.97
N TRP A 146 27.05 3.39 -4.76
CA TRP A 146 27.85 3.89 -3.65
C TRP A 146 28.94 2.87 -3.26
N LYS A 147 28.58 1.59 -3.12
CA LYS A 147 29.54 0.51 -2.87
C LYS A 147 30.57 0.37 -3.99
N ARG A 148 30.16 0.44 -5.26
CA ARG A 148 31.09 0.45 -6.39
C ARG A 148 32.02 1.66 -6.37
N ALA A 149 31.55 2.83 -5.95
CA ALA A 149 32.38 4.04 -5.83
C ALA A 149 33.35 3.95 -4.65
N GLU A 150 32.90 3.46 -3.50
CA GLU A 150 33.70 3.19 -2.30
C GLU A 150 34.87 2.24 -2.63
N LEU A 151 34.60 1.12 -3.31
CA LEU A 151 35.62 0.16 -3.71
C LEU A 151 36.65 0.75 -4.69
N ARG A 152 36.22 1.57 -5.67
CA ARG A 152 37.15 2.26 -6.59
C ARG A 152 38.03 3.28 -5.86
N HIS A 153 37.47 4.00 -4.89
CA HIS A 153 38.24 4.95 -4.09
C HIS A 153 39.31 4.23 -3.25
N ARG A 154 38.94 3.11 -2.60
CA ARG A 154 39.89 2.26 -1.86
C ARG A 154 41.01 1.71 -2.76
N ALA A 155 40.69 1.24 -3.96
CA ALA A 155 41.68 0.72 -4.91
C ALA A 155 42.72 1.78 -5.34
N ARG A 156 42.30 3.04 -5.49
CA ARG A 156 43.20 4.17 -5.80
C ARG A 156 44.12 4.49 -4.62
N LEU A 157 43.59 4.47 -3.39
CA LEU A 157 44.39 4.71 -2.18
C LEU A 157 45.42 3.60 -1.93
N SER A 158 45.14 2.35 -2.31
CA SER A 158 46.11 1.26 -2.20
C SER A 158 47.23 1.35 -3.26
N GLN A 159 46.92 1.79 -4.49
CA GLN A 159 47.95 2.03 -5.50
C GLN A 159 48.90 3.16 -5.08
N ASN A 160 48.36 4.28 -4.58
CA ASN A 160 49.16 5.45 -4.19
C ASN A 160 50.02 5.25 -2.91
N LYS A 161 49.96 4.08 -2.27
CA LYS A 161 50.82 3.68 -1.14
C LYS A 161 51.95 2.73 -1.55
N GLN A 162 51.92 2.20 -2.77
CA GLN A 162 52.94 1.29 -3.31
C GLN A 162 53.97 2.02 -4.19
N ASP A 163 53.69 3.25 -4.60
CA ASP A 163 54.64 4.22 -5.15
C ASP A 163 55.25 5.08 -4.03
#